data_AF-A0A379U053-F1
#
_entry.id   AF-A0A379U053-F1
#
_cell.length_a   1.000
_cell.length_b   1.000
_cell.length_c   1.000
_cell.angle_alpha   90.00
_cell.angle_beta   90.00
_cell.angle_gamma   90.00
#
_symmetry.space_group_name_H-M   'P 1'
#
loop_
_entity.id
_entity.type
_entity.pdbx_description
1 polymer ?
#
loop_
_entity_poly.entity_id
_entity_poly.type
_entity_poly.pdbx_seq_one_letter_code
_entity_poly.pdbx_strand_id
1 'polypeptide(L)' 'MINAFAVERAFISCDALSLETGITNATMFEVGVKTRIISALTRGQYDGRSLKV' A
#
# COMPACT_ATOMS: atom_id res chain seq x y z
N MET A 1 -16.04 0.09 -1.69
CA MET A 1 -14.80 0.57 -2.36
C MET A 1 -13.86 1.10 -1.29
N ILE A 2 -12.66 0.54 -1.16
CA ILE A 2 -11.72 0.86 -0.06
C ILE A 2 -11.31 2.34 -0.02
N ASN A 3 -11.45 3.07 -1.13
CA ASN A 3 -11.24 4.52 -1.23
C ASN A 3 -12.29 5.36 -0.47
N ALA A 4 -13.39 4.75 0.01
CA ALA A 4 -14.46 5.43 0.73
C ALA A 4 -14.13 5.67 2.22
N PHE A 5 -13.02 5.13 2.72
CA PHE A 5 -12.64 5.24 4.13
C PHE A 5 -11.32 6.03 4.27
N ALA A 6 -11.28 6.91 5.25
CA ALA A 6 -10.04 7.55 5.67
C ALA A 6 -9.28 6.58 6.60
N VAL A 7 -8.03 6.30 6.27
CA VAL A 7 -7.17 5.39 7.05
C VAL A 7 -6.12 6.27 7.73
N GLU A 8 -6.15 6.31 9.06
CA GLU A 8 -5.17 7.07 9.86
C GLU A 8 -3.88 6.27 10.08
N ARG A 9 -4.02 4.96 10.35
CA ARG A 9 -2.93 4.00 10.49
C ARG A 9 -3.34 2.63 9.97
N ALA A 10 -2.38 1.87 9.43
CA ALA A 10 -2.58 0.46 9.09
C ALA A 10 -1.38 -0.38 9.56
N PHE A 11 -1.68 -1.54 10.14
CA PHE A 11 -0.69 -2.59 10.43
C PHE A 11 -0.88 -3.70 9.41
N ILE A 12 0.16 -4.00 8.64
CA ILE A 12 0.08 -4.90 7.49
C ILE A 12 1.22 -5.91 7.62
N SER A 13 0.89 -7.20 7.68
CA SER A 13 1.88 -8.27 7.55
C SER A 13 2.28 -8.44 6.08
N CYS A 14 3.47 -8.97 5.80
CA CYS A 14 3.87 -9.39 4.46
C CYS A 14 4.74 -10.64 4.56
N ASP A 15 4.81 -11.41 3.47
CA ASP A 15 5.60 -12.63 3.44
C ASP A 15 7.08 -12.28 3.20
N ALA A 16 7.33 -11.25 2.40
CA ALA A 16 8.63 -10.64 2.19
C ALA A 16 8.52 -9.13 1.97
N LEU A 17 9.57 -8.40 2.38
CA LEU A 17 9.74 -6.97 2.14
C LEU A 17 11.07 -6.72 1.43
N SER A 18 11.00 -5.97 0.34
CA SER A 18 12.15 -5.49 -0.43
C SER A 18 12.13 -3.97 -0.49
N LEU A 19 13.31 -3.36 -0.34
CA LEU A 19 13.45 -1.90 -0.48
C LEU A 19 13.29 -1.43 -1.92
N GLU A 20 13.61 -2.28 -2.91
CA GLU A 20 13.49 -1.94 -4.34
C GLU A 20 12.10 -2.23 -4.90
N THR A 21 11.53 -3.37 -4.54
CA THR A 21 10.31 -3.90 -5.17
C THR A 21 9.07 -3.84 -4.28
N GLY A 22 9.22 -3.46 -3.01
CA GLY A 22 8.12 -3.33 -2.05
C GLY A 22 7.73 -4.64 -1.37
N ILE A 23 6.45 -4.80 -1.05
CA ILE A 23 5.90 -5.96 -0.34
C ILE A 23 5.52 -7.09 -1.30
N THR A 24 5.75 -8.32 -0.86
CA THR A 24 5.34 -9.54 -1.58
C THR A 24 4.49 -10.42 -0.69
N ASN A 25 3.47 -11.06 -1.28
CA ASN A 25 2.61 -12.02 -0.62
C ASN A 25 2.28 -13.19 -1.54
N ALA A 26 1.76 -14.27 -0.95
CA ALA A 26 1.31 -15.47 -1.64
C ALA A 26 0.37 -15.21 -2.83
N THR A 27 -0.40 -14.11 -2.80
CA THR A 27 -1.30 -13.73 -3.89
C THR A 27 -1.17 -12.27 -4.30
N MET A 28 -1.31 -12.01 -5.61
CA MET A 28 -1.39 -10.65 -6.16
C MET A 28 -2.65 -9.90 -5.71
N PHE A 29 -3.69 -10.63 -5.31
CA PHE A 29 -4.89 -10.04 -4.71
C PHE A 29 -4.56 -9.35 -3.38
N GLU A 30 -3.84 -10.05 -2.48
CA GLU A 30 -3.38 -9.45 -1.22
C GLU A 30 -2.48 -8.25 -1.45
N VAL A 31 -1.52 -8.37 -2.38
CA VAL A 31 -0.66 -7.25 -2.77
C VAL A 31 -1.51 -6.06 -3.21
N GLY A 32 -2.48 -6.27 -4.11
CA GLY A 32 -3.35 -5.20 -4.61
C GLY A 32 -4.20 -4.52 -3.53
N VAL A 33 -4.73 -5.28 -2.57
CA VAL A 33 -5.48 -4.73 -1.42
C VAL A 33 -4.55 -3.87 -0.55
N LYS A 34 -3.35 -4.37 -0.23
CA LYS A 34 -2.37 -3.65 0.62
C LYS A 34 -1.88 -2.38 -0.06
N THR A 35 -1.59 -2.41 -1.36
CA THR A 35 -1.24 -1.22 -2.14
C THR A 35 -2.34 -0.17 -2.03
N ARG A 36 -3.62 -0.54 -2.15
CA ARG A 36 -4.73 0.41 -2.01
C ARG A 36 -4.84 1.01 -0.61
N ILE A 37 -4.60 0.22 0.45
CA ILE A 37 -4.58 0.73 1.83
C ILE A 37 -3.42 1.72 2.03
N ILE A 38 -2.24 1.40 1.52
CA ILE A 38 -1.07 2.30 1.57
C ILE A 38 -1.35 3.59 0.79
N SER A 39 -1.95 3.51 -0.40
CA SER A 39 -2.36 4.70 -1.16
C SER A 39 -3.41 5.54 -0.41
N ALA A 40 -4.26 4.93 0.42
CA ALA A 40 -5.26 5.64 1.21
C ALA A 40 -4.64 6.36 2.43
N LEU A 41 -3.59 5.79 3.03
CA LEU A 41 -2.78 6.43 4.07
C LEU A 41 -2.00 7.64 3.52
N THR A 42 -1.46 7.49 2.32
CA THR A 42 -0.52 8.42 1.69
C THR A 42 -1.23 9.50 0.89
N ARG A 43 -2.33 10.06 1.40
CA ARG A 43 -2.93 11.28 0.83
C ARG A 43 -2.05 12.55 0.96
N GLY A 44 -0.73 12.39 1.15
CA GLY A 44 0.29 13.23 0.53
C GLY A 44 0.59 12.72 -0.90
N GLN A 45 0.08 13.45 -1.90
CA GLN A 45 0.13 13.20 -3.35
C GLN A 45 1.08 12.09 -3.88
N TYR A 46 0.47 10.98 -4.32
CA TYR A 46 1.10 9.99 -5.21
C TYR A 46 0.85 10.39 -6.67
N ASP A 47 1.91 10.76 -7.40
CA ASP A 47 1.81 11.26 -8.79
C ASP A 47 1.94 10.17 -9.87
N GLY A 48 1.97 8.90 -9.46
CA GLY A 48 2.13 7.75 -10.36
C GLY A 48 3.56 7.40 -10.72
N ARG A 49 4.59 8.04 -10.13
CA ARG A 49 6.00 7.67 -10.33
C ARG A 49 6.78 7.39 -9.06
N SER A 50 6.47 8.05 -7.95
CA SER A 50 7.05 7.70 -6.66
C SER A 50 6.23 8.23 -5.50
N LEU A 51 6.27 7.52 -4.38
CA LEU A 51 5.69 7.93 -3.12
C LEU A 51 6.75 8.73 -2.36
N LYS A 52 6.55 10.04 -2.18
CA LYS A 52 7.43 10.86 -1.32
C LYS A 52 6.92 10.72 0.12
N VAL A 53 7.79 10.22 0.99
CA VAL A 53 7.63 10.29 2.46
C VAL A 53 7.67 11.72 2.95
#